data_AF-A0A8H5ZT67-F1
#
_entry.id   AF-A0A8H5ZT67-F1
#
_cell.length_a   1.000
_cell.length_b   1.000
_cell.length_c   1.000
_cell.angle_alpha   90.00
_cell.angle_beta   90.00
_cell.angle_gamma   90.00
#
_symmetry.space_group_name_H-M   'P 1'
#
loop_
_entity.id
_entity.type
_entity.pdbx_description
1 polymer ?
#
loop_
_entity_poly.entity_id
_entity_poly.type
_entity_poly.pdbx_seq_one_letter_code
_entity_poly.pdbx_strand_id
1 'polypeptide(L)'
;MVMQYFYNNATDSQATLFKDDRAKELIIAFRGTSTPKDLDTDFRFTLVPLTVSGTKCPTCQVHQGFQDAYMSLGDDITSALKTQLNRQPRYSITVTGHSLGGAMAAIASASLAALGYEVTTYTFGEPRNGDAAFARYLSGLMSDHHYYRVTHFNDGVPQIPPAILGYQHHGPEYWETSGNQNDASTTISCGIGSTSCNSAQKFGQNPINRAHLT
;
A
#
# COMPACT_ATOMS: atom_id res chain seq x y z
N MET A 1 7.96 19.41 -5.27
CA MET A 1 8.22 19.40 -6.72
C MET A 1 8.28 17.97 -7.25
N VAL A 2 7.91 17.74 -8.52
CA VAL A 2 8.12 16.44 -9.17
C VAL A 2 9.60 16.27 -9.51
N MET A 3 10.15 15.10 -9.22
CA MET A 3 11.54 14.74 -9.50
C MET A 3 11.64 13.78 -10.69
N GLN A 4 10.79 12.75 -10.72
CA GLN A 4 10.85 11.70 -11.73
C GLN A 4 9.51 10.98 -11.86
N TYR A 5 9.17 10.56 -13.09
CA TYR A 5 8.06 9.66 -13.38
C TYR A 5 8.61 8.26 -13.69
N PHE A 6 7.89 7.23 -13.25
CA PHE A 6 8.19 5.83 -13.54
C PHE A 6 6.98 5.22 -14.24
N TYR A 7 7.23 4.51 -15.34
CA TYR A 7 6.19 3.84 -16.10
C TYR A 7 6.71 2.54 -16.69
N ASN A 8 5.94 1.46 -16.54
CA ASN A 8 6.19 0.20 -17.20
C ASN A 8 4.98 -0.17 -18.06
N ASN A 9 5.17 -0.24 -19.37
CA ASN A 9 4.08 -0.49 -20.32
C ASN A 9 3.51 -1.92 -20.24
N ALA A 10 4.33 -2.91 -19.85
CA ALA A 10 3.89 -4.30 -19.81
C ALA A 10 2.93 -4.58 -18.66
N THR A 11 3.09 -3.85 -17.55
CA THR A 11 2.25 -4.00 -16.34
C THR A 11 1.29 -2.84 -16.13
N ASP A 12 1.35 -1.80 -17.00
CA ASP A 12 0.69 -0.49 -16.82
C ASP A 12 0.93 0.13 -15.42
N SER A 13 2.10 -0.16 -14.84
CA SER A 13 2.48 0.35 -13.52
C SER A 13 3.00 1.77 -13.63
N GLN A 14 2.53 2.67 -12.76
CA GLN A 14 2.94 4.07 -12.72
C GLN A 14 3.28 4.51 -11.30
N ALA A 15 4.37 5.27 -11.18
CA ALA A 15 4.72 5.95 -9.94
C ALA A 15 5.33 7.31 -10.23
N THR A 16 5.29 8.23 -9.25
CA THR A 16 5.94 9.53 -9.34
C THR A 16 6.73 9.79 -8.05
N LEU A 17 8.01 10.16 -8.22
CA LEU A 17 8.84 10.64 -7.12
C LEU A 17 8.71 12.16 -7.03
N PHE A 18 8.32 12.64 -5.86
CA PHE A 18 8.28 14.03 -5.49
C PHE A 18 9.32 14.33 -4.41
N LYS A 19 9.60 15.61 -4.26
CA LYS A 19 10.44 16.16 -3.21
C LYS A 19 9.70 17.29 -2.51
N ASP A 20 9.64 17.25 -1.18
CA ASP A 20 9.20 18.37 -0.35
C ASP A 20 10.37 18.88 0.50
N ASP A 21 10.90 20.04 0.13
CA ASP A 21 12.00 20.68 0.85
C ASP A 21 11.61 21.19 2.25
N ARG A 22 10.33 21.51 2.46
CA ARG A 22 9.83 22.07 3.71
C ARG A 22 9.68 20.98 4.76
N ALA A 23 9.06 19.87 4.37
CA ALA A 23 8.93 18.68 5.21
C ALA A 23 10.23 17.84 5.25
N LYS A 24 11.18 18.11 4.33
CA LYS A 24 12.43 17.35 4.15
C LYS A 24 12.15 15.87 3.88
N GLU A 25 11.33 15.61 2.88
CA GLU A 25 10.95 14.25 2.50
C GLU A 25 10.98 14.04 0.98
N LEU A 26 11.19 12.77 0.61
CA LEU A 26 11.01 12.25 -0.74
C LEU A 26 9.75 11.40 -0.74
N ILE A 27 8.78 11.73 -1.60
CA ILE A 27 7.49 11.05 -1.65
C ILE A 27 7.43 10.20 -2.92
N ILE A 28 7.25 8.88 -2.80
CA ILE A 28 6.95 8.01 -3.93
C ILE A 28 5.46 7.67 -3.91
N ALA A 29 4.72 8.15 -4.92
CA ALA A 29 3.30 7.90 -5.04
C ALA A 29 3.03 6.91 -6.18
N PHE A 30 2.36 5.80 -5.88
CA PHE A 30 1.94 4.79 -6.85
C PHE A 30 0.50 5.05 -7.31
N ARG A 31 0.28 4.98 -8.62
CA ARG A 31 -1.06 5.13 -9.21
C ARG A 31 -1.86 3.84 -8.99
N GLY A 32 -3.13 3.98 -8.64
CA GLY A 32 -4.10 2.89 -8.74
C GLY A 32 -4.47 2.54 -10.19
N THR A 33 -5.40 1.61 -10.35
CA THR A 33 -5.93 1.21 -11.67
C THR A 33 -6.77 2.34 -12.29
N SER A 34 -6.61 2.61 -13.59
CA SER A 34 -7.44 3.60 -14.31
C SER A 34 -8.87 3.10 -14.60
N THR A 35 -9.10 1.79 -14.53
CA THR A 35 -10.41 1.13 -14.66
C THR A 35 -10.74 0.30 -13.43
N PRO A 36 -11.12 0.92 -12.29
CA PRO A 36 -11.27 0.19 -11.05
C PRO A 36 -12.38 -0.87 -11.12
N LYS A 37 -13.50 -0.62 -11.82
CA LYS A 37 -14.71 -1.48 -11.77
C LYS A 37 -14.51 -2.98 -12.09
N ASP A 38 -13.42 -3.34 -12.75
CA ASP A 38 -13.12 -4.71 -13.21
C ASP A 38 -12.26 -5.51 -12.20
N LEU A 39 -11.89 -4.90 -11.06
CA LEU A 39 -11.00 -5.47 -10.05
C LEU A 39 -11.55 -6.73 -9.33
N ASP A 40 -12.84 -7.04 -9.42
CA ASP A 40 -13.38 -8.26 -8.79
C ASP A 40 -13.52 -9.42 -9.78
N THR A 41 -13.79 -9.12 -11.06
CA THR A 41 -14.02 -10.14 -12.09
C THR A 41 -12.73 -10.66 -12.72
N ASP A 42 -11.66 -9.84 -12.74
CA ASP A 42 -10.40 -10.19 -13.42
C ASP A 42 -9.29 -10.64 -12.46
N PHE A 43 -9.50 -10.55 -11.13
CA PHE A 43 -8.42 -10.77 -10.18
C PHE A 43 -8.15 -12.24 -9.90
N ARG A 44 -7.00 -12.70 -10.39
CA ARG A 44 -6.38 -13.93 -9.91
C ARG A 44 -5.70 -13.64 -8.58
N PHE A 45 -6.36 -13.99 -7.48
CA PHE A 45 -5.84 -13.85 -6.11
C PHE A 45 -4.75 -14.86 -5.75
N THR A 46 -3.78 -15.07 -6.64
CA THR A 46 -2.69 -16.02 -6.44
C THR A 46 -1.68 -15.46 -5.44
N LEU A 47 -1.49 -16.17 -4.33
CA LEU A 47 -0.37 -15.95 -3.42
C LEU A 47 0.90 -16.59 -4.01
N VAL A 48 2.00 -15.85 -4.03
CA VAL A 48 3.32 -16.31 -4.46
C VAL A 48 4.37 -15.91 -3.43
N PRO A 49 5.53 -16.60 -3.37
CA PRO A 49 6.61 -16.20 -2.47
C PRO A 49 7.04 -14.75 -2.70
N LEU A 50 7.35 -14.05 -1.61
CA LEU A 50 7.94 -12.71 -1.66
C LEU A 50 9.37 -12.78 -2.22
N THR A 51 9.59 -12.19 -3.40
CA THR A 51 10.91 -12.19 -4.09
C THR A 51 11.46 -10.80 -4.35
N VAL A 52 10.88 -9.79 -3.71
CA VAL A 52 11.25 -8.38 -3.91
C VAL A 52 12.63 -8.09 -3.33
N SER A 53 13.46 -7.39 -4.12
CA SER A 53 14.79 -6.92 -3.71
C SER A 53 14.78 -6.22 -2.34
N GLY A 54 15.76 -6.56 -1.49
CA GLY A 54 15.88 -6.01 -0.14
C GLY A 54 15.10 -6.77 0.94
N THR A 55 14.05 -7.50 0.58
CA THR A 55 13.23 -8.24 1.56
C THR A 55 13.87 -9.56 2.00
N LYS A 56 13.58 -9.98 3.24
CA LYS A 56 14.08 -11.23 3.84
C LYS A 56 12.97 -11.92 4.63
N CYS A 57 12.08 -12.61 3.92
CA CYS A 57 11.02 -13.40 4.53
C CYS A 57 10.71 -14.67 3.72
N PRO A 58 11.38 -15.80 3.99
CA PRO A 58 11.22 -17.03 3.21
C PRO A 58 9.82 -17.65 3.27
N THR A 59 9.04 -17.32 4.31
CA THR A 59 7.69 -17.84 4.53
C THR A 59 6.60 -16.86 4.08
N CYS A 60 6.96 -15.65 3.66
CA CYS A 60 6.00 -14.64 3.24
C CYS A 60 5.46 -14.95 1.85
N GLN A 61 4.14 -14.85 1.71
CA GLN A 61 3.49 -14.85 0.41
C GLN A 61 2.74 -13.55 0.19
N VAL A 62 2.79 -13.06 -1.04
CA VAL A 62 2.16 -11.82 -1.49
C VAL A 62 1.33 -12.05 -2.74
N HIS A 63 0.38 -11.15 -3.01
CA HIS A 63 -0.40 -11.19 -4.24
C HIS A 63 0.51 -11.06 -5.47
N GLN A 64 0.47 -12.04 -6.37
CA GLN A 64 1.34 -12.09 -7.56
C GLN A 64 1.32 -10.78 -8.36
N GLY A 65 0.14 -10.29 -8.73
CA GLY A 65 0.02 -9.08 -9.56
C GLY A 65 0.55 -7.82 -8.88
N PHE A 66 0.48 -7.72 -7.54
CA PHE A 66 0.97 -6.54 -6.83
C PHE A 66 2.50 -6.56 -6.74
N GLN A 67 3.07 -7.74 -6.50
CA GLN A 67 4.52 -7.94 -6.53
C GLN A 67 5.07 -7.67 -7.94
N ASP A 68 4.47 -8.24 -8.98
CA ASP A 68 4.92 -8.06 -10.37
C ASP A 68 4.86 -6.58 -10.78
N ALA A 69 3.78 -5.89 -10.43
CA ALA A 69 3.63 -4.45 -10.67
C ALA A 69 4.75 -3.64 -9.99
N TYR A 70 4.99 -3.87 -8.69
CA TYR A 70 6.07 -3.17 -7.98
C TYR A 70 7.44 -3.51 -8.55
N MET A 71 7.75 -4.79 -8.77
CA MET A 71 9.04 -5.25 -9.28
C MET A 71 9.35 -4.66 -10.65
N SER A 72 8.34 -4.34 -11.46
CA SER A 72 8.52 -3.68 -12.76
C SER A 72 9.09 -2.26 -12.67
N LEU A 73 9.03 -1.63 -11.50
CA LEU A 73 9.53 -0.26 -11.23
C LEU A 73 10.56 -0.20 -10.08
N GLY A 74 10.64 -1.23 -9.23
CA GLY A 74 11.29 -1.18 -7.92
C GLY A 74 12.77 -0.86 -7.96
N ASP A 75 13.52 -1.40 -8.93
CA ASP A 75 14.95 -1.14 -9.08
C ASP A 75 15.22 0.32 -9.49
N ASP A 76 14.43 0.86 -10.42
CA ASP A 76 14.53 2.25 -10.86
C ASP A 76 14.18 3.22 -9.73
N ILE A 77 13.11 2.92 -8.96
CA ILE A 77 12.70 3.70 -7.80
C ILE A 77 13.80 3.70 -6.73
N THR A 78 14.35 2.52 -6.41
CA THR A 78 15.42 2.39 -5.40
C THR A 78 16.68 3.16 -5.82
N SER A 79 17.04 3.09 -7.11
CA SER A 79 18.17 3.83 -7.68
C SER A 79 17.97 5.35 -7.60
N ALA A 80 16.77 5.82 -7.95
CA ALA A 80 16.41 7.24 -7.89
C ALA A 80 16.44 7.76 -6.44
N LEU A 81 15.82 7.03 -5.50
CA LEU A 81 15.83 7.37 -4.07
C LEU A 81 17.26 7.44 -3.52
N LYS A 82 18.10 6.44 -3.80
CA LYS A 82 19.52 6.43 -3.39
C LYS A 82 20.27 7.66 -3.93
N THR A 83 20.03 8.03 -5.19
CA THR A 83 20.66 9.22 -5.79
C THR A 83 20.25 10.51 -5.07
N GLN A 84 18.97 10.65 -4.72
CA GLN A 84 18.48 11.84 -4.01
C GLN A 84 18.97 11.89 -2.56
N LEU A 85 18.93 10.76 -1.85
CA LEU A 85 19.38 10.67 -0.45
C LEU A 85 20.88 10.91 -0.30
N ASN A 86 21.70 10.49 -1.28
CA ASN A 86 23.13 10.83 -1.29
C ASN A 86 23.37 12.35 -1.34
N ARG A 87 22.49 13.10 -2.01
CA ARG A 87 22.57 14.56 -2.08
C ARG A 87 21.95 15.22 -0.84
N GLN A 88 21.05 14.51 -0.17
CA GLN A 88 20.17 15.06 0.86
C GLN A 88 19.97 14.03 1.99
N PRO A 89 21.02 13.72 2.76
CA PRO A 89 21.02 12.58 3.69
C PRO A 89 20.11 12.75 4.91
N ARG A 90 19.49 13.93 5.08
CA ARG A 90 18.53 14.22 6.16
C ARG A 90 17.07 14.09 5.74
N TYR A 91 16.82 13.64 4.51
CA TYR A 91 15.46 13.51 4.00
C TYR A 91 14.89 12.14 4.39
N SER A 92 13.66 12.11 4.86
CA SER A 92 12.90 10.88 5.05
C SER A 92 12.28 10.40 3.74
N ILE A 93 11.80 9.16 3.72
CA ILE A 93 11.01 8.63 2.60
C ILE A 93 9.56 8.50 3.04
N THR A 94 8.66 9.03 2.21
CA THR A 94 7.23 8.79 2.32
C THR A 94 6.78 7.96 1.12
N VAL A 95 6.01 6.91 1.37
CA VAL A 95 5.45 6.03 0.34
C VAL A 95 3.94 6.15 0.41
N THR A 96 3.28 6.32 -0.75
CA THR A 96 1.83 6.44 -0.77
C THR A 96 1.17 5.82 -1.99
N GLY A 97 -0.11 5.48 -1.86
CA GLY A 97 -0.91 5.02 -2.98
C GLY A 97 -2.36 4.75 -2.59
N HIS A 98 -3.23 4.78 -3.60
CA HIS A 98 -4.65 4.45 -3.47
C HIS A 98 -4.96 3.15 -4.23
N SER A 99 -5.86 2.32 -3.70
CA SER A 99 -6.29 1.07 -4.34
C SER A 99 -5.12 0.13 -4.63
N LEU A 100 -4.96 -0.34 -5.88
CA LEU A 100 -3.78 -1.06 -6.37
C LEU A 100 -2.46 -0.36 -5.99
N GLY A 101 -2.41 0.97 -6.09
CA GLY A 101 -1.24 1.75 -5.71
C GLY A 101 -0.91 1.65 -4.23
N GLY A 102 -1.92 1.48 -3.37
CA GLY A 102 -1.73 1.19 -1.94
C GLY A 102 -1.03 -0.15 -1.72
N ALA A 103 -1.41 -1.20 -2.48
CA ALA A 103 -0.76 -2.49 -2.38
C ALA A 103 0.71 -2.45 -2.86
N MET A 104 0.98 -1.71 -3.94
CA MET A 104 2.36 -1.46 -4.39
C MET A 104 3.15 -0.68 -3.34
N ALA A 105 2.53 0.34 -2.73
CA ALA A 105 3.12 1.12 -1.64
C ALA A 105 3.51 0.23 -0.44
N ALA A 106 2.67 -0.74 -0.05
CA ALA A 106 3.00 -1.67 1.04
C ALA A 106 4.23 -2.53 0.72
N ILE A 107 4.29 -3.10 -0.48
CA ILE A 107 5.43 -3.93 -0.93
C ILE A 107 6.70 -3.08 -1.04
N ALA A 108 6.60 -1.85 -1.58
CA ALA A 108 7.69 -0.89 -1.63
C ALA A 108 8.23 -0.56 -0.23
N SER A 109 7.32 -0.35 0.72
CA SER A 109 7.68 -0.04 2.11
C SER A 109 8.44 -1.21 2.75
N ALA A 110 7.99 -2.44 2.54
CA ALA A 110 8.70 -3.64 3.01
C ALA A 110 10.12 -3.74 2.41
N SER A 111 10.28 -3.45 1.12
CA SER A 111 11.57 -3.44 0.43
C SER A 111 12.52 -2.37 0.98
N LEU A 112 12.04 -1.12 1.06
CA LEU A 112 12.85 0.02 1.49
C LEU A 112 13.21 -0.05 2.98
N ALA A 113 12.27 -0.42 3.85
CA ALA A 113 12.53 -0.58 5.28
C ALA A 113 13.54 -1.72 5.54
N ALA A 114 13.45 -2.83 4.80
CA ALA A 114 14.41 -3.93 4.92
C ALA A 114 15.81 -3.57 4.39
N LEU A 115 15.93 -2.58 3.51
CA LEU A 115 17.20 -1.98 3.09
C LEU A 115 17.76 -0.96 4.11
N GLY A 116 17.02 -0.68 5.19
CA GLY A 116 17.44 0.20 6.27
C GLY A 116 17.05 1.66 6.10
N TYR A 117 16.16 1.98 5.15
CA TYR A 117 15.62 3.33 5.03
C TYR A 117 14.53 3.60 6.07
N GLU A 118 14.48 4.83 6.59
CA GLU A 118 13.35 5.32 7.38
C GLU A 118 12.19 5.68 6.44
N VAL A 119 11.10 4.93 6.54
CA VAL A 119 9.94 5.03 5.65
C VAL A 119 8.70 5.34 6.46
N THR A 120 7.89 6.28 6.00
CA THR A 120 6.52 6.48 6.46
C THR A 120 5.55 6.18 5.31
N THR A 121 4.50 5.42 5.57
CA THR A 121 3.61 4.92 4.53
C THR A 121 2.18 5.33 4.79
N TYR A 122 1.52 5.85 3.75
CA TYR A 122 0.11 6.19 3.75
C TYR A 122 -0.58 5.46 2.60
N THR A 123 -1.55 4.61 2.91
CA THR A 123 -2.33 3.92 1.88
C THR A 123 -3.81 4.21 2.06
N PHE A 124 -4.53 4.25 0.95
CA PHE A 124 -5.96 4.58 0.94
C PHE A 124 -6.72 3.52 0.16
N GLY A 125 -7.73 2.91 0.77
CA GLY A 125 -8.49 1.84 0.12
C GLY A 125 -7.61 0.66 -0.30
N GLU A 126 -6.59 0.35 0.51
CA GLU A 126 -5.59 -0.67 0.23
C GLU A 126 -6.19 -2.08 0.29
N PRO A 127 -6.10 -2.90 -0.78
CA PRO A 127 -6.52 -4.30 -0.73
C PRO A 127 -5.56 -5.13 0.13
N ARG A 128 -5.99 -6.32 0.59
CA ARG A 128 -5.06 -7.25 1.26
C ARG A 128 -3.97 -7.65 0.27
N ASN A 129 -2.72 -7.49 0.67
CA ASN A 129 -1.58 -7.59 -0.25
C ASN A 129 -0.72 -8.86 -0.05
N GLY A 130 -0.98 -9.64 1.00
CA GLY A 130 -0.27 -10.88 1.27
C GLY A 130 -0.87 -11.68 2.42
N ASP A 131 -0.15 -12.71 2.85
CA ASP A 131 -0.57 -13.62 3.91
C ASP A 131 -0.21 -13.12 5.32
N ALA A 132 -0.58 -13.92 6.32
CA ALA A 132 -0.26 -13.62 7.72
C ALA A 132 1.24 -13.50 8.00
N ALA A 133 2.10 -14.19 7.24
CA ALA A 133 3.55 -14.08 7.38
C ALA A 133 4.05 -12.74 6.84
N PHE A 134 3.54 -12.30 5.69
CA PHE A 134 3.82 -10.98 5.14
C PHE A 134 3.34 -9.86 6.06
N ALA A 135 2.11 -9.96 6.58
CA ALA A 135 1.56 -8.96 7.50
C ALA A 135 2.44 -8.78 8.75
N ARG A 136 2.92 -9.89 9.33
CA ARG A 136 3.84 -9.88 10.48
C ARG A 136 5.22 -9.35 10.11
N TYR A 137 5.73 -9.72 8.94
CA TYR A 137 7.03 -9.24 8.44
C TYR A 137 7.04 -7.72 8.28
N LEU A 138 6.03 -7.15 7.61
CA LEU A 138 5.92 -5.70 7.44
C LEU A 138 5.75 -4.97 8.78
N SER A 139 4.92 -5.49 9.68
CA SER A 139 4.74 -4.92 11.03
C SER A 139 6.02 -5.04 11.89
N GLY A 140 6.92 -5.97 11.58
CA GLY A 140 8.23 -6.09 12.24
C GLY A 140 9.28 -5.13 11.68
N LEU A 141 9.13 -4.67 10.44
CA LEU A 141 10.01 -3.69 9.80
C LEU A 141 9.66 -2.25 10.17
N MET A 142 8.38 -1.97 10.41
CA MET A 142 7.85 -0.63 10.58
C MET A 142 7.00 -0.57 11.84
N SER A 143 7.21 0.44 12.68
CA SER A 143 6.32 0.64 13.84
C SER A 143 4.94 1.12 13.39
N ASP A 144 3.94 0.94 14.26
CA ASP A 144 2.57 1.41 14.04
C ASP A 144 2.46 2.94 13.82
N HIS A 145 3.52 3.70 14.13
CA HIS A 145 3.62 5.15 13.91
C HIS A 145 4.19 5.53 12.53
N HIS A 146 4.56 4.55 11.72
CA HIS A 146 5.10 4.76 10.37
C HIS A 146 4.25 4.10 9.27
N TYR A 147 3.15 3.44 9.61
CA TYR A 147 2.24 2.85 8.63
C TYR A 147 0.79 3.24 8.93
N TYR A 148 0.19 3.99 8.00
CA TYR A 148 -1.16 4.51 8.07
C TYR A 148 -2.01 3.91 6.96
N ARG A 149 -2.66 2.77 7.25
CA ARG A 149 -3.60 2.13 6.33
C ARG A 149 -4.99 2.71 6.50
N VAL A 150 -5.36 3.65 5.64
CA VAL A 150 -6.63 4.39 5.69
C VAL A 150 -7.72 3.62 4.94
N THR A 151 -8.86 3.43 5.58
CA THR A 151 -10.07 2.84 4.99
C THR A 151 -11.24 3.81 5.15
N HIS A 152 -12.16 3.85 4.18
CA HIS A 152 -13.26 4.80 4.17
C HIS A 152 -14.61 4.09 4.16
N PHE A 153 -15.46 4.42 5.14
CA PHE A 153 -16.83 3.95 5.29
C PHE A 153 -16.97 2.46 4.95
N ASN A 154 -17.76 2.11 3.91
CA ASN A 154 -17.98 0.76 3.45
C ASN A 154 -17.19 0.40 2.18
N ASP A 155 -16.03 1.00 1.95
CA ASP A 155 -15.13 0.62 0.86
C ASP A 155 -14.89 -0.89 0.87
N GLY A 156 -15.13 -1.55 -0.27
CA GLY A 156 -14.97 -3.00 -0.41
C GLY A 156 -13.59 -3.43 -0.85
N VAL A 157 -12.74 -2.54 -1.38
CA VAL A 157 -11.40 -2.89 -1.84
C VAL A 157 -10.50 -3.41 -0.71
N PRO A 158 -10.48 -2.81 0.50
CA PRO A 158 -9.77 -3.39 1.64
C PRO A 158 -10.32 -4.76 2.08
N GLN A 159 -11.49 -5.17 1.59
CA GLN A 159 -12.08 -6.46 1.90
C GLN A 159 -11.75 -7.54 0.87
N ILE A 160 -10.99 -7.21 -0.18
CA ILE A 160 -10.45 -8.16 -1.17
C ILE A 160 -8.91 -8.14 -1.17
N PRO A 161 -8.24 -9.26 -1.55
CA PRO A 161 -8.79 -10.60 -1.70
C PRO A 161 -9.40 -11.14 -0.39
N PRO A 162 -10.38 -12.07 -0.45
CA PRO A 162 -11.02 -12.60 0.74
C PRO A 162 -10.05 -13.28 1.71
N ALA A 163 -10.22 -13.07 3.02
CA ALA A 163 -9.36 -13.65 4.05
C ALA A 163 -9.35 -15.20 4.05
N ILE A 164 -10.44 -15.84 3.60
CA ILE A 164 -10.53 -17.30 3.46
C ILE A 164 -9.50 -17.88 2.46
N LEU A 165 -8.97 -17.05 1.56
CA LEU A 165 -7.89 -17.42 0.63
C LEU A 165 -6.49 -17.27 1.25
N GLY A 166 -6.40 -17.04 2.56
CA GLY A 166 -5.13 -16.92 3.30
C GLY A 166 -4.56 -15.50 3.37
N TYR A 167 -5.29 -14.49 2.86
CA TYR A 167 -4.87 -13.09 2.89
C TYR A 167 -5.14 -12.43 4.25
N GLN A 168 -4.23 -11.54 4.67
CA GLN A 168 -4.35 -10.81 5.92
C GLN A 168 -3.78 -9.39 5.79
N HIS A 169 -4.44 -8.41 6.43
CA HIS A 169 -3.93 -7.05 6.56
C HIS A 169 -2.84 -6.95 7.64
N HIS A 170 -1.88 -6.04 7.43
CA HIS A 170 -0.92 -5.58 8.44
C HIS A 170 -1.49 -4.46 9.34
N GLY A 171 -0.59 -3.88 10.17
CA GLY A 171 -0.78 -2.82 11.18
C GLY A 171 -1.64 -1.61 10.80
N PRO A 172 -1.91 -0.74 11.78
CA PRO A 172 -3.25 -0.37 12.19
C PRO A 172 -4.09 0.23 11.06
N GLU A 173 -5.36 -0.11 11.10
CA GLU A 173 -6.36 0.56 10.28
C GLU A 173 -6.65 1.94 10.86
N TYR A 174 -6.76 2.94 10.00
CA TYR A 174 -7.37 4.22 10.33
C TYR A 174 -8.67 4.31 9.54
N TRP A 175 -9.77 3.94 10.18
CA TRP A 175 -11.06 3.82 9.52
C TRP A 175 -11.87 5.11 9.68
N GLU A 176 -12.17 5.75 8.56
CA GLU A 176 -13.08 6.90 8.46
C GLU A 176 -14.52 6.37 8.48
N THR A 177 -15.20 6.57 9.61
CA THR A 177 -16.49 5.92 9.91
C THR A 177 -17.70 6.55 9.19
N SER A 178 -17.55 7.77 8.67
CA SER A 178 -18.58 8.53 7.98
C SER A 178 -18.28 8.58 6.49
N GLY A 179 -19.31 8.47 5.64
CA GLY A 179 -19.16 8.58 4.18
C GLY A 179 -19.18 10.02 3.64
N ASN A 180 -19.40 11.03 4.51
CA ASN A 180 -19.58 12.43 4.09
C ASN A 180 -18.77 13.43 4.95
N GLN A 181 -18.05 12.95 5.97
CA GLN A 181 -17.27 13.78 6.87
C GLN A 181 -16.04 12.99 7.30
N ASN A 182 -14.87 13.38 6.79
CA ASN A 182 -13.62 12.63 6.97
C ASN A 182 -12.66 13.54 7.73
N ASP A 183 -12.84 13.60 9.05
CA ASP A 183 -11.98 14.35 9.96
C ASP A 183 -11.59 13.53 11.19
N ALA A 184 -10.74 14.11 12.05
CA ALA A 184 -10.22 13.42 13.23
C ALA A 184 -11.30 12.93 14.21
N SER A 185 -12.48 13.55 14.25
CA SER A 185 -13.58 13.13 15.12
C SER A 185 -14.33 11.90 14.61
N THR A 186 -14.19 11.60 13.31
CA THR A 186 -14.85 10.48 12.63
C THR A 186 -13.88 9.34 12.25
N THR A 187 -12.60 9.48 12.57
CA THR A 187 -11.57 8.47 12.26
C THR A 187 -11.18 7.69 13.51
N ILE A 188 -11.27 6.36 13.43
CA ILE A 188 -10.90 5.46 14.54
C ILE A 188 -9.73 4.56 14.15
N SER A 189 -8.85 4.28 15.12
CA SER A 189 -7.75 3.34 14.94
C SER A 189 -8.20 1.92 15.30
N CYS A 190 -7.98 0.97 14.40
CA CYS A 190 -8.33 -0.43 14.60
C CYS A 190 -7.09 -1.32 14.57
N GLY A 191 -7.01 -2.24 15.54
CA GLY A 191 -5.93 -3.22 15.60
C GLY A 191 -5.97 -4.22 14.44
N ILE A 192 -4.85 -4.93 14.26
CA ILE A 192 -4.71 -5.98 13.25
C ILE A 192 -5.78 -7.05 13.46
N GLY A 193 -6.46 -7.44 12.39
CA GLY A 193 -7.50 -8.47 12.42
C GLY A 193 -8.82 -8.02 13.05
N SER A 194 -9.00 -6.72 13.32
CA SER A 194 -10.28 -6.19 13.78
C SER A 194 -11.42 -6.59 12.83
N THR A 195 -12.52 -7.06 13.42
CA THR A 195 -13.77 -7.42 12.72
C THR A 195 -14.87 -6.38 12.94
N SER A 196 -14.54 -5.22 13.54
CA SER A 196 -15.51 -4.16 13.86
C SER A 196 -15.34 -2.89 13.02
N CYS A 197 -14.36 -2.83 12.12
CA CYS A 197 -14.05 -1.65 11.31
C CYS A 197 -14.51 -1.81 9.86
N ASN A 198 -13.71 -1.43 8.85
CA ASN A 198 -14.11 -1.57 7.45
C ASN A 198 -14.49 -3.01 7.10
N SER A 199 -13.77 -4.00 7.65
CA SER A 199 -14.03 -5.43 7.47
C SER A 199 -15.42 -5.90 7.92
N ALA A 200 -16.11 -5.13 8.77
CA ALA A 200 -17.47 -5.41 9.23
C ALA A 200 -18.55 -4.86 8.29
N GLN A 201 -18.18 -3.95 7.38
CA GLN A 201 -19.12 -3.20 6.56
C GLN A 201 -19.52 -3.99 5.33
N LYS A 202 -20.81 -3.91 4.96
CA LYS A 202 -21.30 -4.46 3.71
C LYS A 202 -21.03 -3.47 2.58
N PHE A 203 -20.11 -3.82 1.68
CA PHE A 203 -19.77 -2.99 0.52
C PHE A 203 -20.75 -3.12 -0.66
N GLY A 204 -21.66 -4.10 -0.61
CA GLY A 204 -22.66 -4.35 -1.66
C GLY A 204 -22.21 -5.40 -2.66
N GLN A 205 -22.61 -5.25 -3.93
CA GLN A 205 -22.30 -6.22 -5.00
C GLN A 205 -20.92 -6.00 -5.65
N ASN A 206 -20.41 -4.77 -5.61
CA ASN A 206 -19.13 -4.41 -6.21
C ASN A 206 -18.22 -3.87 -5.09
N PRO A 207 -17.02 -4.45 -4.88
CA PRO A 207 -16.08 -3.92 -3.89
C PRO A 207 -15.65 -2.48 -4.19
N ILE A 208 -15.73 -2.07 -5.46
CA ILE A 208 -15.44 -0.72 -5.90
C ILE A 208 -16.73 0.06 -5.97
N ASN A 209 -17.00 0.69 -4.84
CA ASN A 209 -18.16 1.52 -4.62
C ASN A 209 -17.75 2.98 -4.47
N ARG A 210 -18.71 3.84 -4.13
CA ARG A 210 -18.46 5.27 -3.95
C ARG A 210 -17.42 5.54 -2.86
N ALA A 211 -17.48 4.82 -1.73
CA ALA A 211 -16.54 5.01 -0.63
C ALA A 211 -15.09 4.71 -1.03
N HIS A 212 -14.87 3.85 -2.02
CA HIS A 212 -13.54 3.63 -2.57
C HIS A 212 -13.00 4.83 -3.37
N LEU A 213 -13.87 5.61 -4.02
CA LEU A 213 -13.49 6.64 -5.00
C LEU A 213 -13.44 8.06 -4.43
N THR A 214 -13.90 8.25 -3.19
CA THR A 214 -14.05 9.53 -2.50
C THR A 214 -13.34 9.47 -1.18
#